data_AF-A0A5R9JAE7-F1
#
_entry.id   AF-A0A5R9JAE7-F1
#
_cell.length_a   1.000
_cell.length_b   1.000
_cell.length_c   1.000
_cell.angle_alpha   90.00
_cell.angle_beta   90.00
_cell.angle_gamma   90.00
#
_symmetry.space_group_name_H-M   'P 1'
#
loop_
_entity.id
_entity.type
_entity.pdbx_description
1 polymer ?
#
loop_
_entity_poly.entity_id
_entity_poly.type
_entity_poly.pdbx_seq_one_letter_code
_entity_poly.pdbx_strand_id
1 'polypeptide(L)'
;MSPRSIPVLAACLAAAMALSACATPQQRVEQREDLLSAAGFTIRPANTPARQQAMAKLPPHHFVQRTHGDQVVYLYADPLVCNCLYIGTQEAYGRYRQERLQQRLLDQQQQIVDEQQMTADQFQEGAWDWGMWGPGFWR
;
A
#
# COMPACT_ATOMS: atom_id res chain seq x y z
N MET A 1 -13.80 -38.91 41.50
CA MET A 1 -14.61 -37.90 40.80
C MET A 1 -13.72 -36.71 40.52
N SER A 2 -13.28 -36.58 39.27
CA SER A 2 -12.27 -35.60 38.84
C SER A 2 -12.95 -34.27 38.44
N PRO A 3 -12.40 -33.10 38.79
CA PRO A 3 -12.88 -31.84 38.24
C PRO A 3 -12.41 -31.69 36.79
N ARG A 4 -13.34 -31.41 35.88
CA ARG A 4 -13.04 -31.11 34.47
C ARG A 4 -12.45 -29.71 34.38
N SER A 5 -11.20 -29.63 33.97
CA SER A 5 -10.50 -28.39 33.60
C SER A 5 -11.24 -27.70 32.46
N ILE A 6 -11.76 -26.51 32.74
CA ILE A 6 -12.48 -25.64 31.80
C ILE A 6 -11.46 -25.11 30.77
N PRO A 7 -11.75 -25.16 29.46
CA PRO A 7 -10.74 -25.02 28.43
C PRO A 7 -10.22 -23.58 28.33
N VAL A 8 -8.92 -23.43 28.58
CA VAL A 8 -8.08 -22.23 28.32
C VAL A 8 -8.07 -21.83 26.83
N LEU A 9 -8.64 -22.67 25.94
CA LEU A 9 -8.67 -22.49 24.49
C LEU A 9 -9.53 -21.30 24.01
N ALA A 10 -10.48 -20.82 24.79
CA ALA A 10 -11.36 -19.72 24.36
C ALA A 10 -10.68 -18.33 24.38
N ALA A 11 -9.54 -18.19 25.06
CA ALA A 11 -8.85 -16.89 25.19
C ALA A 11 -7.98 -16.54 23.97
N CYS A 12 -7.62 -17.51 23.13
CA CYS A 12 -6.71 -17.26 22.00
C CYS A 12 -7.41 -16.72 20.74
N LEU A 13 -8.72 -16.94 20.56
CA LEU A 13 -9.42 -16.52 19.35
C LEU A 13 -9.80 -15.03 19.34
N ALA A 14 -9.92 -14.38 20.50
CA ALA A 14 -10.31 -12.97 20.58
C ALA A 14 -9.16 -11.99 20.21
N ALA A 15 -7.91 -12.46 20.16
CA ALA A 15 -6.74 -11.62 19.89
C ALA A 15 -6.42 -11.44 18.38
N ALA A 16 -7.12 -12.14 17.49
CA ALA A 16 -6.79 -12.15 16.06
C ALA A 16 -7.49 -11.06 15.22
N MET A 17 -8.47 -10.32 15.78
CA MET A 17 -9.35 -9.43 15.01
C MET A 17 -8.88 -7.97 14.87
N ALA A 18 -7.64 -7.63 15.24
CA ALA A 18 -7.18 -6.23 15.31
C ALA A 18 -6.02 -5.88 14.36
N LEU A 19 -5.80 -6.64 13.28
CA LEU A 19 -4.85 -6.25 12.23
C LEU A 19 -5.53 -5.34 11.20
N SER A 20 -5.87 -4.11 11.60
CA SER A 20 -6.11 -3.04 10.63
C SER A 20 -4.81 -2.80 9.86
N ALA A 21 -4.73 -3.24 8.61
CA ALA A 21 -3.54 -3.14 7.76
C ALA A 21 -3.27 -1.69 7.35
N CYS A 22 -2.71 -0.89 8.26
CA CYS A 22 -2.12 0.39 7.90
C CYS A 22 -0.82 0.13 7.12
N ALA A 23 -0.81 0.39 5.81
CA ALA A 23 0.43 0.39 5.04
C ALA A 23 1.39 1.43 5.64
N THR A 24 2.57 0.97 6.06
CA THR A 24 3.60 1.83 6.64
C THR A 24 4.13 2.82 5.59
N PRO A 25 4.69 3.97 6.00
CA PRO A 25 5.35 4.89 5.07
C PRO A 25 6.41 4.21 4.21
N GLN A 26 7.16 3.26 4.77
CA GLN A 26 8.18 2.47 4.06
C GLN A 26 7.57 1.66 2.92
N GLN A 27 6.52 0.88 3.21
CA GLN A 27 5.83 0.06 2.21
C GLN A 27 5.23 0.89 1.06
N ARG A 28 4.74 2.11 1.36
CA ARG A 28 4.24 3.02 0.33
C ARG A 28 5.35 3.57 -0.57
N VAL A 29 6.56 3.75 -0.03
CA VAL A 29 7.72 4.16 -0.83
C VAL A 29 8.17 3.01 -1.70
N GLU A 30 8.36 1.81 -1.15
CA GLU A 30 8.75 0.61 -1.91
C GLU A 30 7.80 0.33 -3.08
N GLN A 31 6.48 0.33 -2.85
CA GLN A 31 5.49 0.13 -3.92
C GLN A 31 5.60 1.20 -5.01
N ARG A 32 5.97 2.44 -4.65
CA ARG A 32 6.18 3.50 -5.64
C ARG A 32 7.46 3.28 -6.42
N GLU A 33 8.54 2.83 -5.78
CA GLU A 33 9.83 2.56 -6.43
C GLU A 33 9.73 1.45 -7.50
N ASP A 34 8.94 0.42 -7.22
CA ASP A 34 8.62 -0.63 -8.20
C ASP A 34 7.95 -0.04 -9.45
N LEU A 35 7.01 0.87 -9.26
CA LEU A 35 6.32 1.55 -10.37
C LEU A 35 7.22 2.50 -11.13
N LEU A 36 8.14 3.19 -10.45
CA LEU A 36 9.11 4.05 -11.13
C LEU A 36 10.01 3.20 -12.04
N SER A 37 10.49 2.07 -11.52
CA SER A 37 11.33 1.13 -12.26
C SER A 37 10.57 0.54 -13.45
N ALA A 38 9.33 0.08 -13.23
CA ALA A 38 8.46 -0.45 -14.28
C ALA A 38 8.18 0.60 -15.37
N ALA A 39 7.94 1.85 -14.98
CA ALA A 39 7.68 2.97 -15.88
C ALA A 39 8.91 3.44 -16.69
N GLY A 40 10.11 2.89 -16.43
CA GLY A 40 11.34 3.19 -17.15
C GLY A 40 12.21 4.29 -16.52
N PHE A 41 11.99 4.64 -15.25
CA PHE A 41 12.93 5.50 -14.54
C PHE A 41 14.25 4.77 -14.30
N THR A 42 15.34 5.49 -14.47
CA THR A 42 16.68 4.98 -14.18
C THR A 42 17.11 5.37 -12.77
N ILE A 43 17.61 4.40 -12.02
CA ILE A 43 18.13 4.59 -10.66
C ILE A 43 19.58 5.10 -10.71
N ARG A 44 19.87 6.11 -9.87
CA ARG A 44 21.21 6.66 -9.65
C ARG A 44 21.51 6.72 -8.15
N PRO A 45 22.36 5.83 -7.62
CA PRO A 45 22.73 5.84 -6.20
C PRO A 45 23.41 7.16 -5.78
N ALA A 46 23.03 7.68 -4.61
CA ALA A 46 23.69 8.83 -3.98
C ALA A 46 24.93 8.39 -3.18
N ASN A 47 25.86 7.72 -3.86
CA ASN A 47 27.03 7.07 -3.27
C ASN A 47 28.30 7.94 -3.24
N THR A 48 28.20 9.23 -3.57
CA THR A 48 29.29 10.20 -3.43
C THR A 48 28.80 11.44 -2.68
N PRO A 49 29.68 12.18 -1.97
CA PRO A 49 29.28 13.41 -1.28
C PRO A 49 28.62 14.43 -2.21
N ALA A 50 29.12 14.56 -3.44
CA ALA A 50 28.55 15.46 -4.44
C ALA A 50 27.12 15.04 -4.84
N ARG A 51 26.86 13.74 -5.00
CA ARG A 51 25.52 13.23 -5.32
C ARG A 51 24.55 13.38 -4.15
N GLN A 52 25.02 13.14 -2.93
CA GLN A 52 24.23 13.35 -1.71
C GLN A 52 23.83 14.83 -1.55
N GLN A 53 24.78 15.75 -1.75
CA GLN A 53 24.51 17.19 -1.73
C GLN A 53 23.56 17.63 -2.84
N ALA A 54 23.67 17.05 -4.05
CA ALA A 54 22.74 17.35 -5.13
C ALA A 54 21.33 16.82 -4.82
N MET A 55 21.23 15.61 -4.28
CA MET A 55 19.95 14.98 -3.91
C MET A 55 19.28 15.72 -2.74
N ALA A 56 20.03 16.19 -1.75
CA ALA A 56 19.53 16.96 -0.62
C ALA A 56 18.86 18.29 -1.00
N LYS A 57 19.06 18.78 -2.24
CA LYS A 57 18.39 19.97 -2.77
C LYS A 57 16.99 19.67 -3.34
N LEU A 58 16.62 18.40 -3.42
CA LEU A 58 15.32 17.96 -3.92
C LEU A 58 14.40 17.62 -2.74
N PRO A 59 13.09 17.93 -2.83
CA PRO A 59 12.13 17.46 -1.85
C PRO A 59 12.07 15.92 -1.88
N PRO A 60 12.17 15.25 -0.72
CA PRO A 60 12.12 13.79 -0.66
C PRO A 60 10.74 13.30 -1.08
N HIS A 61 10.69 12.21 -1.84
CA HIS A 61 9.45 11.55 -2.28
C HIS A 61 8.48 12.41 -3.10
N HIS A 62 9.01 13.44 -3.76
CA HIS A 62 8.28 14.31 -4.68
C HIS A 62 8.97 14.37 -6.03
N PHE A 63 8.16 14.50 -7.09
CA PHE A 63 8.69 14.74 -8.43
C PHE A 63 9.13 16.19 -8.59
N VAL A 64 10.31 16.37 -9.17
CA VAL A 64 10.80 17.66 -9.65
C VAL A 64 11.04 17.55 -11.15
N GLN A 65 10.41 18.44 -11.91
CA GLN A 65 10.69 18.59 -13.33
C GLN A 65 11.91 19.50 -13.51
N ARG A 66 12.86 19.10 -14.35
CA ARG A 66 14.01 19.91 -14.75
C ARG A 66 14.20 19.85 -16.26
N THR A 67 14.89 20.83 -16.79
CA THR A 67 15.34 20.84 -18.18
C THR A 67 16.82 20.47 -18.21
N HIS A 68 17.20 19.56 -19.11
CA HIS A 68 18.57 19.16 -19.36
C HIS A 68 18.82 19.19 -20.87
N GLY A 69 19.51 20.23 -21.34
CA GLY A 69 19.56 20.56 -22.77
C GLY A 69 18.16 20.88 -23.28
N ASP A 70 17.73 20.23 -24.35
CA ASP A 70 16.39 20.40 -24.94
C ASP A 70 15.37 19.39 -24.38
N GLN A 71 15.76 18.57 -23.39
CA GLN A 71 14.91 17.52 -22.83
C GLN A 71 14.37 17.89 -21.45
N VAL A 72 13.11 17.56 -21.22
CA VAL A 72 12.50 17.59 -19.89
C VAL A 72 12.76 16.26 -19.19
N VAL A 73 13.29 16.33 -17.98
CA VAL A 73 13.53 15.18 -17.10
C VAL A 73 12.75 15.31 -15.81
N TYR A 74 12.29 14.18 -15.29
CA TYR A 74 11.60 14.05 -14.02
C TYR A 74 12.50 13.37 -13.01
N LEU A 75 12.73 14.05 -11.89
CA LEU A 75 13.58 13.61 -10.81
C LEU A 75 12.72 13.22 -9.61
N TYR A 76 13.02 12.10 -8.98
CA TYR A 76 12.37 11.67 -7.74
C TYR A 76 13.44 11.18 -6.77
N ALA A 77 13.62 11.88 -5.65
CA ALA A 77 14.62 11.53 -4.64
C ALA A 77 14.01 10.62 -3.58
N ASP A 78 14.65 9.50 -3.30
CA ASP A 78 14.36 8.69 -2.12
C ASP A 78 15.59 8.59 -1.21
N PRO A 79 15.64 9.39 -0.13
CA PRO A 79 16.72 9.30 0.86
C PRO A 79 16.49 8.24 1.93
N LEU A 80 15.30 7.62 2.02
CA LEU A 80 14.93 6.75 3.15
C LEU A 80 15.12 5.26 2.84
N VAL A 81 14.71 4.78 1.67
CA VAL A 81 14.72 3.34 1.35
C VAL A 81 15.96 2.98 0.55
N CYS A 82 16.14 3.56 -0.63
CA CYS A 82 17.23 3.24 -1.53
C CYS A 82 18.46 4.17 -1.39
N ASN A 83 18.30 5.36 -0.80
CA ASN A 83 19.29 6.44 -0.84
C ASN A 83 19.76 6.75 -2.29
N CYS A 84 18.79 7.01 -3.16
CA CYS A 84 19.01 7.10 -4.61
C CYS A 84 18.08 8.13 -5.29
N LEU A 85 18.46 8.50 -6.51
CA LEU A 85 17.71 9.39 -7.38
C LEU A 85 17.15 8.62 -8.57
N TYR A 86 15.85 8.66 -8.77
CA TYR A 86 15.19 8.17 -9.97
C TYR A 86 15.12 9.29 -11.01
N ILE A 87 15.52 8.98 -12.24
CA ILE A 87 15.55 9.92 -13.37
C ILE A 87 14.75 9.33 -14.52
N GLY A 88 13.72 10.03 -14.96
CA GLY A 88 12.84 9.60 -16.05
C GLY A 88 12.67 10.68 -17.11
N THR A 89 12.34 10.25 -18.32
CA THR A 89 11.90 11.14 -19.41
C THR A 89 10.44 11.56 -19.20
N GLN A 90 9.96 12.47 -20.05
CA GLN A 90 8.53 12.79 -20.15
C GLN A 90 7.66 11.54 -20.37
N GLU A 91 8.11 10.63 -21.23
CA GLU A 91 7.40 9.39 -21.53
C GLU A 91 7.34 8.47 -20.30
N ALA A 92 8.47 8.29 -19.60
CA ALA A 92 8.52 7.49 -18.37
C ALA A 92 7.58 8.07 -17.29
N TYR A 93 7.55 9.39 -17.14
CA TYR A 93 6.62 10.04 -16.21
C TYR A 93 5.14 9.84 -16.62
N GLY A 94 4.85 9.91 -17.93
CA GLY A 94 3.52 9.63 -18.47
C GLY A 94 3.05 8.21 -18.16
N ARG A 95 3.91 7.21 -18.40
CA ARG A 95 3.64 5.82 -18.05
C ARG A 95 3.41 5.62 -16.55
N TYR A 96 4.28 6.18 -15.70
CA TYR A 96 4.12 6.14 -14.24
C TYR A 96 2.73 6.65 -13.81
N ARG A 97 2.28 7.76 -14.39
CA ARG A 97 0.96 8.34 -14.10
C ARG A 97 -0.19 7.42 -14.52
N GLN A 98 -0.05 6.75 -15.67
CA GLN A 98 -1.04 5.78 -16.15
C GLN A 98 -1.09 4.54 -15.26
N GLU A 99 0.06 3.95 -14.92
CA GLU A 99 0.16 2.79 -14.03
C GLU A 99 -0.44 3.09 -12.64
N ARG A 100 -0.17 4.29 -12.08
CA ARG A 100 -0.79 4.74 -10.81
C ARG A 100 -2.30 4.92 -10.89
N LEU A 101 -2.82 5.32 -12.05
CA LEU A 101 -4.27 5.40 -12.24
C LEU A 101 -4.86 3.99 -12.33
N GLN A 102 -4.24 3.12 -13.12
CA GLN A 102 -4.67 1.73 -13.29
C GLN A 102 -4.72 0.98 -11.96
N GLN A 103 -3.69 1.10 -11.11
CA GLN A 103 -3.71 0.49 -9.77
C GLN A 103 -4.90 0.93 -8.93
N ARG A 104 -5.20 2.24 -8.89
CA ARG A 104 -6.35 2.75 -8.13
C ARG A 104 -7.68 2.20 -8.65
N LEU A 105 -7.80 2.02 -9.96
CA LEU A 105 -9.00 1.41 -10.56
C LEU A 105 -9.12 -0.07 -10.20
N LEU A 106 -8.01 -0.80 -10.18
CA LEU A 106 -7.99 -2.20 -9.76
C LEU A 106 -8.34 -2.35 -8.28
N ASP A 107 -7.75 -1.53 -7.41
CA ASP A 107 -8.06 -1.52 -5.97
C ASP A 107 -9.56 -1.24 -5.73
N GLN A 108 -10.11 -0.25 -6.43
CA GLN A 108 -11.53 0.07 -6.37
C GLN A 108 -12.40 -1.10 -6.87
N GLN A 109 -11.98 -1.77 -7.94
CA GLN A 109 -12.70 -2.93 -8.46
C GLN A 109 -12.68 -4.10 -7.48
N GLN A 110 -11.54 -4.36 -6.81
CA GLN A 110 -11.45 -5.39 -5.77
C GLN A 110 -12.40 -5.09 -4.62
N GLN A 111 -12.45 -3.83 -4.14
CA GLN A 111 -13.40 -3.45 -3.10
C GLN A 111 -14.85 -3.72 -3.50
N ILE A 112 -15.24 -3.41 -4.74
CA ILE A 112 -16.59 -3.70 -5.24
C ILE A 112 -16.85 -5.21 -5.28
N VAL A 113 -15.86 -6.02 -5.68
CA VAL A 113 -15.99 -7.48 -5.70
C VAL A 113 -16.12 -8.03 -4.27
N ASP A 114 -15.31 -7.56 -3.34
CA ASP A 114 -15.36 -7.94 -1.93
C ASP A 114 -16.73 -7.55 -1.32
N GLU A 115 -17.24 -6.36 -1.63
CA GLU A 115 -18.59 -5.92 -1.21
C GLU A 115 -19.68 -6.83 -1.78
N GLN A 116 -19.58 -7.22 -3.05
CA GLN A 116 -20.54 -8.14 -3.67
C GLN A 116 -20.49 -9.53 -3.03
N GLN A 117 -19.30 -10.03 -2.71
CA GLN A 117 -19.12 -11.30 -2.02
C GLN A 117 -19.71 -11.24 -0.60
N MET A 118 -19.37 -10.22 0.19
CA MET A 118 -19.95 -10.02 1.52
C MET A 118 -21.48 -9.95 1.46
N THR A 119 -22.03 -9.25 0.46
CA THR A 119 -23.48 -9.17 0.25
C THR A 119 -24.08 -10.55 -0.09
N ALA A 120 -23.45 -11.31 -0.98
CA ALA A 120 -23.90 -12.64 -1.36
C ALA A 120 -23.84 -13.63 -0.18
N ASP A 121 -22.76 -13.60 0.60
CA ASP A 121 -22.59 -14.39 1.82
C ASP A 121 -23.65 -14.01 2.85
N GLN A 122 -23.93 -12.72 3.07
CA GLN A 122 -25.03 -12.26 3.93
C GLN A 122 -26.40 -12.79 3.49
N PHE A 123 -26.68 -12.85 2.18
CA PHE A 123 -27.92 -13.43 1.68
C PHE A 123 -28.00 -14.95 1.93
N GLN A 124 -26.87 -15.67 1.82
CA GLN A 124 -26.81 -17.10 2.14
C GLN A 124 -26.90 -17.35 3.66
N GLU A 125 -26.29 -16.48 4.45
CA GLU A 125 -26.30 -16.48 5.92
C GLU A 125 -27.56 -15.84 6.52
N GLY A 126 -28.52 -15.37 5.73
CA GLY A 126 -29.84 -14.91 6.20
C GLY A 126 -30.64 -15.97 6.98
N ALA A 127 -30.14 -17.20 7.02
CA ALA A 127 -30.56 -18.29 7.91
C ALA A 127 -29.76 -18.38 9.23
N TRP A 128 -29.01 -17.34 9.61
CA TRP A 128 -28.28 -17.27 10.89
C TRP A 128 -29.26 -17.04 12.04
N ASP A 129 -29.39 -18.03 12.92
CA ASP A 129 -30.31 -17.98 14.06
C ASP A 129 -29.75 -17.10 15.18
N TRP A 130 -30.04 -15.80 15.06
CA TRP A 130 -29.77 -14.82 16.11
C TRP A 130 -30.47 -15.13 17.45
N GLY A 131 -31.49 -15.99 17.46
CA GLY A 131 -32.21 -16.43 18.66
C GLY A 131 -31.40 -17.34 19.58
N MET A 132 -30.41 -18.07 19.04
CA MET A 132 -29.53 -18.95 19.83
C MET A 132 -28.63 -18.18 20.82
N TRP A 133 -28.36 -16.89 20.55
CA TRP A 133 -27.47 -16.06 21.35
C TRP A 133 -28.17 -15.31 22.50
N GLY A 134 -29.49 -15.49 22.67
CA GLY A 134 -30.26 -14.99 23.81
C GLY A 134 -30.73 -13.52 23.70
N PRO A 135 -31.66 -13.09 24.57
CA PRO A 135 -32.24 -11.76 24.50
C PRO A 135 -31.24 -10.66 24.91
N GLY A 136 -31.09 -9.63 24.07
CA GLY A 136 -30.38 -8.39 24.43
C GLY A 136 -29.16 -8.01 23.60
N PHE A 137 -28.83 -8.72 22.52
CA PHE A 137 -27.58 -8.48 21.78
C PHE A 137 -27.49 -7.13 21.02
N TRP A 138 -28.59 -6.37 20.96
CA TRP A 138 -28.69 -5.06 20.28
C TRP A 138 -29.09 -3.92 21.23
N ARG A 139 -29.08 -4.13 22.56
CA ARG A 139 -29.39 -3.08 23.55
C ARG A 139 -28.15 -2.43 24.12
#